data_AF-A0A358GHW1-F1
#
_entry.id   AF-A0A358GHW1-F1
#
_cell.length_a   1.000
_cell.length_b   1.000
_cell.length_c   1.000
_cell.angle_alpha   90.00
_cell.angle_beta   90.00
_cell.angle_gamma   90.00
#
_symmetry.space_group_name_H-M   'P 1'
#
loop_
_entity.id
_entity.type
_entity.pdbx_description
1 polymer ?
#
loop_
_entity_poly.entity_id
_entity_poly.type
_entity_poly.pdbx_seq_one_letter_code
_entity_poly.pdbx_strand_id
1 'polypeptide(L)'
;MANGKDLRIRSKVISEGANRVPNRAMLRAVGFTDDDFKKPMIGVASTWSEVTPCNMHINELAIQAKQGVRNHGGAPLIFNTITVSDGISMGHGGMLFSLPSREAIADSIEIVAGAERFDGIVAIGGCDKNTPACLMAIGRLNIPSVYVYGGTIQPGNLDGKNVDIVSAFEAVGQYHDGKMTDEQLHKVECSVCPGPGSCGGMYTANTMAAAAEAMGMCLPGSSSTPAISTDKAAECAAAGKQVISLLEQEIYPRDIMTKKAFENAITVVMALGGSTNAFLHLLAIAHSVEVDLTLDDFERIRLRVPHLADLKPSGQYVMQDLNEIGGIPGVMKLLLAEGLLHGDCLTVTGKTLAENLAKATPLQNGQEIIRPLDKPLKPNGPLVVLRGNLAPEGAVAKMSGMKKQQFSGPAKVYDSEEDATKAIMKNEIQQGDVLVIRYCGPKGGPGMPEMLSVTALIVGKGLGGEVALITDGRFSGGSHGFVVGHVSPEAQVGGPISLLRNGDIITIDSEKQEIMFQVTEEELAGRAQAWVQPPLKVSSGVLAKYARLVSSASRGAVTDIFE
;
A
#
# COMPACT_ATOMS: atom_id res chain seq x y z
N MET A 1 15.37 -12.17 33.76
CA MET A 1 14.21 -11.31 34.07
C MET A 1 14.75 -9.92 34.37
N ALA A 2 14.75 -9.01 33.40
CA ALA A 2 15.03 -7.61 33.70
C ALA A 2 13.87 -7.08 34.58
N ASN A 3 14.19 -6.60 35.78
CA ASN A 3 13.32 -5.93 36.76
C ASN A 3 12.11 -6.64 37.40
N GLY A 4 11.93 -7.96 37.25
CA GLY A 4 10.86 -8.69 37.99
C GLY A 4 9.42 -8.28 37.63
N LYS A 5 9.25 -7.48 36.56
CA LYS A 5 7.97 -7.11 35.98
C LYS A 5 7.40 -8.28 35.19
N ASP A 6 6.14 -8.60 35.41
CA ASP A 6 5.45 -9.64 34.65
C ASP A 6 4.93 -9.07 33.33
N LEU A 7 5.56 -9.48 32.23
CA LEU A 7 5.29 -8.98 30.88
C LEU A 7 4.01 -9.57 30.25
N ARG A 8 3.31 -10.48 30.93
CA ARG A 8 2.05 -11.08 30.46
C ARG A 8 0.88 -10.10 30.67
N ILE A 9 0.78 -9.06 29.84
CA ILE A 9 -0.26 -8.01 29.98
C ILE A 9 -1.68 -8.50 29.67
N ARG A 10 -1.83 -9.61 28.92
CA ARG A 10 -3.10 -10.20 28.49
C ARG A 10 -3.17 -11.71 28.73
N SER A 11 -2.09 -12.44 28.48
CA SER A 11 -2.10 -13.92 28.45
C SER A 11 -2.26 -14.59 29.82
N LYS A 12 -2.12 -13.86 30.94
CA LYS A 12 -2.39 -14.39 32.29
C LYS A 12 -3.78 -14.99 32.41
N VAL A 13 -4.76 -14.41 31.72
CA VAL A 13 -6.16 -14.83 31.79
C VAL A 13 -6.39 -16.24 31.25
N ILE A 14 -5.47 -16.77 30.43
CA ILE A 14 -5.51 -18.14 29.89
C ILE A 14 -4.40 -19.05 30.43
N SER A 15 -3.43 -18.52 31.18
CA SER A 15 -2.28 -19.28 31.67
C SER A 15 -2.26 -19.46 33.19
N GLU A 16 -2.95 -18.63 33.98
CA GLU A 16 -2.82 -18.61 35.44
C GLU A 16 -4.04 -19.14 36.20
N GLY A 17 -3.82 -19.87 37.30
CA GLY A 17 -4.86 -20.39 38.18
C GLY A 17 -5.48 -21.73 37.75
N ALA A 18 -6.24 -22.34 38.66
CA ALA A 18 -6.85 -23.67 38.47
C ALA A 18 -7.91 -23.67 37.36
N ASN A 19 -8.70 -22.60 37.23
CA ASN A 19 -9.76 -22.50 36.22
C ASN A 19 -9.22 -22.40 34.78
N ARG A 20 -7.91 -22.22 34.59
CA ARG A 20 -7.26 -22.18 33.27
C ARG A 20 -6.56 -23.49 32.89
N VAL A 21 -6.79 -24.56 33.66
CA VAL A 21 -6.35 -25.92 33.28
C VAL A 21 -6.82 -26.32 31.86
N PRO A 22 -8.07 -26.06 31.44
CA PRO A 22 -8.49 -26.40 30.07
C PRO A 22 -7.67 -25.69 28.98
N ASN A 23 -7.44 -24.37 29.14
CA ASN A 23 -6.62 -23.58 28.22
C ASN A 23 -5.18 -24.10 28.17
N ARG A 24 -4.55 -24.32 29.33
CA ARG A 24 -3.20 -24.88 29.41
C ARG A 24 -3.11 -26.28 28.79
N ALA A 25 -4.12 -27.13 28.96
CA ALA A 25 -4.15 -28.47 28.36
C ALA A 25 -4.09 -28.40 26.84
N MET A 26 -4.86 -27.49 26.22
CA MET A 26 -4.78 -27.24 24.77
C MET A 26 -3.41 -26.70 24.36
N LEU A 27 -2.86 -25.73 25.09
CA LEU A 27 -1.55 -25.14 24.80
C LEU A 27 -0.39 -26.16 24.92
N ARG A 28 -0.48 -27.11 25.85
CA ARG A 28 0.49 -28.21 25.96
C ARG A 28 0.51 -29.08 24.70
N ALA A 29 -0.63 -29.30 24.06
CA ALA A 29 -0.71 -30.08 22.83
C ALA A 29 0.01 -29.41 21.65
N VAL A 30 0.17 -28.08 21.67
CA VAL A 30 0.99 -27.33 20.68
C VAL A 30 2.42 -27.06 21.17
N GLY A 31 2.86 -27.76 22.24
CA GLY A 31 4.25 -27.80 22.69
C GLY A 31 4.60 -26.85 23.83
N PHE A 32 3.63 -26.25 24.53
CA PHE A 32 3.91 -25.43 25.71
C PHE A 32 4.31 -26.27 26.92
N THR A 33 5.29 -25.77 27.67
CA THR A 33 5.74 -26.31 28.95
C THR A 33 5.31 -25.42 30.11
N ASP A 34 5.57 -25.85 31.35
CA ASP A 34 5.28 -25.07 32.56
C ASP A 34 6.01 -23.72 32.59
N ASP A 35 7.20 -23.68 31.99
CA ASP A 35 8.00 -22.47 31.89
C ASP A 35 7.40 -21.47 30.89
N ASP A 36 6.78 -21.95 29.81
CA ASP A 36 6.17 -21.08 28.79
C ASP A 36 4.94 -20.34 29.32
N PHE A 37 4.19 -20.92 30.25
CA PHE A 37 3.05 -20.23 30.89
C PHE A 37 3.47 -19.04 31.77
N LYS A 38 4.76 -18.89 32.06
CA LYS A 38 5.33 -17.77 32.83
C LYS A 38 5.89 -16.66 31.94
N LYS A 39 5.87 -16.84 30.61
CA LYS A 39 6.42 -15.91 29.61
C LYS A 39 5.30 -15.16 28.90
N PRO A 40 5.56 -13.93 28.38
CA PRO A 40 4.62 -13.27 27.48
C PRO A 40 4.39 -14.12 26.23
N MET A 41 3.12 -14.33 25.87
CA MET A 41 2.73 -15.06 24.67
C MET A 41 2.71 -14.11 23.48
N ILE A 42 3.52 -14.40 22.46
CA ILE A 42 3.67 -13.53 21.28
C ILE A 42 3.08 -14.23 20.07
N GLY A 43 2.15 -13.56 19.39
CA GLY A 43 1.64 -14.01 18.10
C GLY A 43 2.60 -13.61 16.99
N VAL A 44 3.00 -14.57 16.16
CA VAL A 44 3.72 -14.30 14.90
C VAL A 44 2.70 -14.44 13.77
N ALA A 45 2.18 -13.30 13.30
CA ALA A 45 1.17 -13.22 12.27
C ALA A 45 1.82 -13.30 10.88
N SER A 46 1.72 -14.48 10.26
CA SER A 46 2.26 -14.76 8.94
C SER A 46 1.21 -14.55 7.85
N THR A 47 1.60 -13.91 6.76
CA THR A 47 0.80 -13.80 5.53
C THR A 47 1.26 -14.79 4.45
N TRP A 48 1.98 -15.85 4.83
CA TRP A 48 2.50 -16.85 3.90
C TRP A 48 1.41 -17.50 3.06
N SER A 49 1.70 -17.68 1.77
CA SER A 49 0.90 -18.48 0.84
C SER A 49 1.69 -18.73 -0.44
N GLU A 50 1.41 -19.86 -1.10
CA GLU A 50 1.95 -20.18 -2.43
C GLU A 50 1.17 -19.53 -3.58
N VAL A 51 0.10 -18.77 -3.29
CA VAL A 51 -0.69 -18.08 -4.33
C VAL A 51 0.03 -16.88 -4.96
N THR A 52 1.21 -16.50 -4.45
CA THR A 52 1.99 -15.36 -4.97
C THR A 52 3.47 -15.45 -4.61
N PRO A 53 4.39 -15.03 -5.50
CA PRO A 53 5.81 -14.92 -5.15
C PRO A 53 6.06 -13.93 -4.00
N CYS A 54 5.15 -12.96 -3.79
CA CYS A 54 5.30 -11.95 -2.74
C CYS A 54 5.32 -12.53 -1.32
N ASN A 55 4.75 -13.74 -1.13
CA ASN A 55 4.48 -14.31 0.19
C ASN A 55 5.01 -15.74 0.37
N MET A 56 5.47 -16.39 -0.70
CA MET A 56 5.82 -17.82 -0.67
C MET A 56 6.96 -18.18 0.29
N HIS A 57 7.82 -17.23 0.65
CA HIS A 57 8.96 -17.39 1.58
C HIS A 57 8.65 -16.94 3.03
N ILE A 58 7.47 -16.34 3.28
CA ILE A 58 7.16 -15.73 4.59
C ILE A 58 7.03 -16.78 5.71
N ASN A 59 6.75 -18.04 5.39
CA ASN A 59 6.75 -19.14 6.37
C ASN A 59 8.12 -19.28 7.04
N GLU A 60 9.19 -19.23 6.28
CA GLU A 60 10.56 -19.32 6.80
C GLU A 60 10.91 -18.10 7.64
N LEU A 61 10.49 -16.91 7.20
CA LEU A 61 10.64 -15.67 7.95
C LEU A 61 9.89 -15.71 9.30
N ALA A 62 8.68 -16.27 9.32
CA ALA A 62 7.89 -16.45 10.53
C ALA A 62 8.57 -17.41 11.52
N ILE A 63 9.24 -18.46 11.03
CA ILE A 63 10.07 -19.35 11.87
C ILE A 63 11.22 -18.58 12.51
N GLN A 64 11.89 -17.69 11.77
CA GLN A 64 12.97 -16.86 12.33
C GLN A 64 12.44 -15.88 13.40
N ALA A 65 11.31 -15.23 13.16
CA ALA A 65 10.66 -14.37 14.17
C ALA A 65 10.28 -15.17 15.42
N LYS A 66 9.69 -16.36 15.26
CA LYS A 66 9.39 -17.29 16.36
C LYS A 66 10.66 -17.62 17.15
N GLN A 67 11.77 -17.92 16.49
CA GLN A 67 13.03 -18.20 17.17
C GLN A 67 13.56 -16.97 17.93
N GLY A 68 13.46 -15.79 17.32
CA GLY A 68 13.80 -14.51 17.94
C GLY A 68 13.07 -14.28 19.26
N VAL A 69 11.75 -14.47 19.28
CA VAL A 69 10.92 -14.37 20.49
C VAL A 69 11.35 -15.39 21.53
N ARG A 70 11.48 -16.67 21.14
CA ARG A 70 11.80 -17.76 22.07
C ARG A 70 13.15 -17.54 22.76
N ASN A 71 14.15 -17.10 22.01
CA ASN A 71 15.50 -16.84 22.53
C ASN A 71 15.56 -15.66 23.51
N HIS A 72 14.53 -14.80 23.52
CA HIS A 72 14.48 -13.59 24.36
C HIS A 72 13.38 -13.67 25.42
N GLY A 73 12.92 -14.87 25.78
CA GLY A 73 12.06 -15.08 26.95
C GLY A 73 10.57 -14.92 26.69
N GLY A 74 10.11 -14.93 25.43
CA GLY A 74 8.70 -15.05 25.07
C GLY A 74 8.28 -16.48 24.75
N ALA A 75 6.97 -16.72 24.72
CA ALA A 75 6.33 -17.96 24.29
C ALA A 75 5.61 -17.75 22.94
N PRO A 76 6.27 -18.00 21.80
CA PRO A 76 5.74 -17.64 20.50
C PRO A 76 4.83 -18.70 19.87
N LEU A 77 3.76 -18.24 19.24
CA LEU A 77 2.83 -19.02 18.43
C LEU A 77 2.73 -18.39 17.04
N ILE A 78 3.07 -19.15 16.00
CA ILE A 78 2.82 -18.73 14.62
C ILE A 78 1.36 -19.01 14.31
N PHE A 79 0.68 -18.04 13.71
CA PHE A 79 -0.60 -18.23 13.05
C PHE A 79 -0.55 -17.58 11.68
N ASN A 80 -1.46 -17.97 10.79
CA ASN A 80 -1.50 -17.46 9.42
C ASN A 80 -2.80 -16.72 9.15
N THR A 81 -2.75 -15.75 8.24
CA THR A 81 -3.91 -15.11 7.61
C THR A 81 -3.84 -15.28 6.10
N ILE A 82 -4.91 -14.90 5.39
CA ILE A 82 -4.96 -14.98 3.93
C ILE A 82 -4.04 -13.94 3.27
N THR A 83 -3.77 -14.11 1.98
CA THR A 83 -3.22 -13.07 1.12
C THR A 83 -3.77 -13.26 -0.29
N VAL A 84 -3.72 -12.22 -1.11
CA VAL A 84 -4.08 -12.26 -2.53
C VAL A 84 -2.96 -11.62 -3.34
N SER A 85 -2.87 -11.98 -4.61
CA SER A 85 -1.87 -11.44 -5.53
C SER A 85 -2.51 -10.36 -6.39
N ASP A 86 -2.18 -9.09 -6.13
CA ASP A 86 -2.60 -8.00 -7.01
C ASP A 86 -2.17 -8.28 -8.46
N GLY A 87 -0.90 -8.65 -8.68
CA GLY A 87 -0.35 -8.93 -10.00
C GLY A 87 -1.09 -10.04 -10.78
N ILE A 88 -1.50 -11.14 -10.11
CA ILE A 88 -2.24 -12.22 -10.78
C ILE A 88 -3.71 -11.82 -11.00
N SER A 89 -4.30 -11.07 -10.08
CA SER A 89 -5.73 -10.71 -10.14
C SER A 89 -6.07 -9.61 -11.15
N MET A 90 -5.06 -8.95 -11.73
CA MET A 90 -5.22 -7.85 -12.68
C MET A 90 -5.92 -8.29 -13.98
N GLY A 91 -6.80 -7.44 -14.50
CA GLY A 91 -7.46 -7.65 -15.80
C GLY A 91 -8.64 -8.65 -15.79
N HIS A 92 -9.07 -9.13 -14.62
CA HIS A 92 -10.28 -9.96 -14.49
C HIS A 92 -10.98 -9.72 -13.15
N GLY A 93 -12.16 -10.33 -12.96
CA GLY A 93 -13.01 -10.13 -11.77
C GLY A 93 -12.39 -10.49 -10.41
N GLY A 94 -11.18 -11.08 -10.38
CA GLY A 94 -10.45 -11.35 -9.15
C GLY A 94 -9.97 -10.06 -8.47
N MET A 95 -9.71 -8.99 -9.24
CA MET A 95 -9.27 -7.70 -8.70
C MET A 95 -10.29 -7.07 -7.74
N LEU A 96 -11.58 -7.43 -7.84
CA LEU A 96 -12.62 -7.00 -6.90
C LEU A 96 -12.34 -7.46 -5.47
N PHE A 97 -11.54 -8.50 -5.28
CA PHE A 97 -11.20 -9.05 -3.96
C PHE A 97 -9.88 -8.51 -3.39
N SER A 98 -9.13 -7.70 -4.15
CA SER A 98 -7.84 -7.15 -3.72
C SER A 98 -7.99 -6.24 -2.50
N LEU A 99 -8.60 -5.05 -2.64
CA LEU A 99 -8.73 -4.12 -1.50
C LEU A 99 -9.52 -4.71 -0.32
N PRO A 100 -10.62 -5.47 -0.50
CA PRO A 100 -11.28 -6.15 0.61
C PRO A 100 -10.39 -7.14 1.37
N SER A 101 -9.34 -7.68 0.76
CA SER A 101 -8.36 -8.52 1.48
C SER A 101 -7.65 -7.73 2.58
N ARG A 102 -7.51 -6.41 2.45
CA ARG A 102 -6.91 -5.54 3.48
C ARG A 102 -7.70 -5.67 4.79
N GLU A 103 -9.03 -5.52 4.71
CA GLU A 103 -9.92 -5.64 5.87
C GLU A 103 -9.93 -7.07 6.40
N ALA A 104 -10.05 -8.07 5.53
CA ALA A 104 -10.06 -9.47 5.95
C ALA A 104 -8.78 -9.88 6.68
N ILE A 105 -7.61 -9.39 6.25
CA ILE A 105 -6.33 -9.63 6.92
C ILE A 105 -6.30 -8.92 8.27
N ALA A 106 -6.71 -7.65 8.32
CA ALA A 106 -6.72 -6.87 9.55
C ALA A 106 -7.63 -7.54 10.61
N ASP A 107 -8.85 -7.87 10.22
CA ASP A 107 -9.83 -8.56 11.06
C ASP A 107 -9.32 -9.94 11.50
N SER A 108 -8.66 -10.70 10.62
CA SER A 108 -8.13 -12.03 10.97
C SER A 108 -7.03 -11.95 12.04
N ILE A 109 -6.12 -10.98 11.93
CA ILE A 109 -5.07 -10.76 12.94
C ILE A 109 -5.71 -10.32 14.26
N GLU A 110 -6.68 -9.40 14.21
CA GLU A 110 -7.40 -8.92 15.37
C GLU A 110 -8.18 -10.04 16.09
N ILE A 111 -8.88 -10.90 15.34
CA ILE A 111 -9.62 -12.04 15.86
C ILE A 111 -8.68 -13.00 16.61
N VAL A 112 -7.56 -13.41 16.00
CA VAL A 112 -6.65 -14.37 16.62
C VAL A 112 -5.97 -13.76 17.83
N ALA A 113 -5.41 -12.55 17.73
CA ALA A 113 -4.76 -11.89 18.86
C ALA A 113 -5.76 -11.59 20.01
N GLY A 114 -6.99 -11.24 19.64
CA GLY A 114 -8.12 -11.01 20.53
C GLY A 114 -8.56 -12.25 21.31
N ALA A 115 -8.67 -13.40 20.63
CA ALA A 115 -9.10 -14.67 21.19
C ALA A 115 -7.99 -15.37 22.00
N GLU A 116 -6.78 -15.47 21.43
CA GLU A 116 -5.64 -16.15 22.05
C GLU A 116 -4.93 -15.30 23.11
N ARG A 117 -5.40 -14.06 23.32
CA ARG A 117 -4.93 -13.13 24.37
C ARG A 117 -3.42 -12.89 24.32
N PHE A 118 -2.85 -12.78 23.13
CA PHE A 118 -1.43 -12.48 22.95
C PHE A 118 -1.06 -11.15 23.60
N ASP A 119 0.14 -11.11 24.17
CA ASP A 119 0.72 -9.95 24.85
C ASP A 119 1.39 -8.99 23.86
N GLY A 120 1.87 -9.52 22.73
CA GLY A 120 2.45 -8.73 21.64
C GLY A 120 2.41 -9.47 20.30
N ILE A 121 2.71 -8.76 19.21
CA ILE A 121 2.62 -9.30 17.84
C ILE A 121 3.89 -8.99 17.04
N VAL A 122 4.37 -9.97 16.29
CA VAL A 122 5.24 -9.73 15.13
C VAL A 122 4.42 -10.04 13.89
N ALA A 123 4.12 -9.03 13.07
CA ALA A 123 3.36 -9.20 11.84
C ALA A 123 4.28 -9.14 10.63
N ILE A 124 4.18 -10.12 9.74
CA ILE A 124 5.01 -10.22 8.54
C ILE A 124 4.13 -10.12 7.31
N GLY A 125 4.28 -9.03 6.55
CA GLY A 125 3.53 -8.75 5.33
C GLY A 125 4.43 -8.77 4.10
N GLY A 126 3.89 -9.17 2.95
CA GLY A 126 4.59 -9.16 1.66
C GLY A 126 3.86 -8.27 0.66
N CYS A 127 2.87 -8.85 -0.02
CA CYS A 127 2.11 -8.21 -1.09
C CYS A 127 1.39 -6.91 -0.66
N ASP A 128 0.98 -6.14 -1.66
CA ASP A 128 0.42 -4.79 -1.58
C ASP A 128 -0.48 -4.52 -0.36
N LYS A 129 -1.54 -5.32 -0.18
CA LYS A 129 -2.55 -5.09 0.86
C LYS A 129 -2.13 -5.60 2.24
N ASN A 130 -1.05 -6.38 2.33
CA ASN A 130 -0.61 -6.98 3.59
C ASN A 130 -0.05 -5.92 4.55
N THR A 131 0.87 -5.07 4.09
CA THR A 131 1.47 -4.00 4.92
C THR A 131 0.41 -3.14 5.62
N PRO A 132 -0.54 -2.51 4.90
CA PRO A 132 -1.56 -1.70 5.56
C PRO A 132 -2.48 -2.51 6.47
N ALA A 133 -2.85 -3.74 6.09
CA ALA A 133 -3.70 -4.59 6.92
C ALA A 133 -3.04 -4.98 8.25
N CYS A 134 -1.75 -5.34 8.22
CA CYS A 134 -0.98 -5.63 9.42
C CYS A 134 -0.90 -4.41 10.34
N LEU A 135 -0.64 -3.23 9.78
CA LEU A 135 -0.57 -1.98 10.55
C LEU A 135 -1.95 -1.55 11.10
N MET A 136 -3.03 -1.76 10.34
CA MET A 136 -4.39 -1.54 10.82
C MET A 136 -4.69 -2.42 12.04
N ALA A 137 -4.43 -3.73 11.95
CA ALA A 137 -4.63 -4.66 13.07
C ALA A 137 -3.77 -4.30 14.29
N ILE A 138 -2.50 -3.97 14.07
CA ILE A 138 -1.59 -3.51 15.14
C ILE A 138 -2.16 -2.26 15.83
N GLY A 139 -2.67 -1.29 15.06
CA GLY A 139 -3.29 -0.08 15.59
C GLY A 139 -4.56 -0.33 16.40
N ARG A 140 -5.47 -1.18 15.87
CA ARG A 140 -6.72 -1.58 16.55
C ARG A 140 -6.46 -2.31 17.86
N LEU A 141 -5.51 -3.26 17.85
CA LEU A 141 -5.17 -4.05 19.05
C LEU A 141 -4.43 -3.25 20.11
N ASN A 142 -3.62 -2.27 19.69
CA ASN A 142 -2.74 -1.45 20.53
C ASN A 142 -2.00 -2.25 21.61
N ILE A 143 -1.34 -3.34 21.20
CA ILE A 143 -0.40 -4.12 22.03
C ILE A 143 1.00 -4.03 21.43
N PRO A 144 2.09 -4.13 22.22
CA PRO A 144 3.45 -4.00 21.72
C PRO A 144 3.68 -4.88 20.50
N SER A 145 4.07 -4.25 19.38
CA SER A 145 4.09 -4.92 18.08
C SER A 145 5.22 -4.42 17.20
N VAL A 146 5.72 -5.29 16.33
CA VAL A 146 6.70 -4.97 15.29
C VAL A 146 6.17 -5.46 13.94
N TYR A 147 6.22 -4.60 12.93
CA TYR A 147 5.95 -4.99 11.55
C TYR A 147 7.27 -5.34 10.83
N VAL A 148 7.23 -6.39 10.01
CA VAL A 148 8.34 -6.81 9.15
C VAL A 148 7.85 -6.94 7.72
N TYR A 149 8.52 -6.25 6.81
CA TYR A 149 8.29 -6.43 5.38
C TYR A 149 9.05 -7.65 4.86
N GLY A 150 8.36 -8.51 4.10
CA GLY A 150 8.89 -9.73 3.52
C GLY A 150 9.99 -9.48 2.48
N GLY A 151 10.09 -8.28 1.93
CA GLY A 151 11.15 -7.87 1.01
C GLY A 151 10.72 -7.81 -0.45
N THR A 152 11.49 -7.04 -1.22
CA THR A 152 11.30 -6.88 -2.66
C THR A 152 11.84 -8.08 -3.44
N ILE A 153 11.23 -8.40 -4.57
CA ILE A 153 11.77 -9.32 -5.58
C ILE A 153 13.00 -8.67 -6.24
N GLN A 154 13.93 -9.51 -6.71
CA GLN A 154 15.01 -9.08 -7.59
C GLN A 154 14.46 -8.76 -8.99
N PRO A 155 15.08 -7.83 -9.75
CA PRO A 155 14.69 -7.62 -11.14
C PRO A 155 14.94 -8.89 -11.95
N GLY A 156 14.02 -9.17 -12.87
CA GLY A 156 14.18 -10.19 -13.88
C GLY A 156 15.25 -9.82 -14.91
N ASN A 157 15.72 -10.79 -15.69
CA ASN A 157 16.70 -10.57 -16.75
C ASN A 157 16.20 -11.08 -18.09
N LEU A 158 16.08 -10.19 -19.07
CA LEU A 158 15.76 -10.52 -20.45
C LEU A 158 16.87 -9.99 -21.36
N ASP A 159 17.66 -10.89 -21.94
CA ASP A 159 18.77 -10.57 -22.85
C ASP A 159 19.75 -9.52 -22.27
N GLY A 160 20.05 -9.63 -20.97
CA GLY A 160 20.95 -8.70 -20.27
C GLY A 160 20.30 -7.39 -19.82
N LYS A 161 18.99 -7.21 -20.01
CA LYS A 161 18.24 -6.04 -19.53
C LYS A 161 17.35 -6.40 -18.34
N ASN A 162 17.28 -5.48 -17.38
CA ASN A 162 16.39 -5.63 -16.23
C ASN A 162 14.93 -5.48 -16.66
N VAL A 163 14.11 -6.47 -16.31
CA VAL A 163 12.66 -6.50 -16.56
C VAL A 163 11.92 -6.78 -15.26
N ASP A 164 10.63 -6.40 -15.22
CA ASP A 164 9.76 -6.57 -14.07
C ASP A 164 8.32 -6.84 -14.51
N ILE A 165 7.41 -7.03 -13.55
CA ILE A 165 6.01 -7.37 -13.87
C ILE A 165 5.31 -6.36 -14.78
N VAL A 166 5.64 -5.06 -14.68
CA VAL A 166 5.10 -4.03 -15.58
C VAL A 166 5.59 -4.24 -17.01
N SER A 167 6.82 -4.71 -17.19
CA SER A 167 7.36 -5.08 -18.50
C SER A 167 6.49 -6.16 -19.20
N ALA A 168 5.93 -7.11 -18.43
CA ALA A 168 5.00 -8.11 -18.98
C ALA A 168 3.66 -7.49 -19.41
N PHE A 169 3.10 -6.58 -18.62
CA PHE A 169 1.86 -5.88 -18.98
C PHE A 169 2.02 -5.00 -20.23
N GLU A 170 3.13 -4.30 -20.35
CA GLU A 170 3.45 -3.51 -21.55
C GLU A 170 3.68 -4.39 -22.78
N ALA A 171 4.33 -5.55 -22.61
CA ALA A 171 4.56 -6.52 -23.68
C ALA A 171 3.25 -7.03 -24.30
N VAL A 172 2.19 -7.24 -23.50
CA VAL A 172 0.85 -7.58 -24.00
C VAL A 172 0.29 -6.48 -24.91
N GLY A 173 0.45 -5.21 -24.52
CA GLY A 173 0.05 -4.07 -25.36
C GLY A 173 0.80 -4.03 -26.70
N GLN A 174 2.11 -4.28 -26.68
CA GLN A 174 2.94 -4.33 -27.89
C GLN A 174 2.60 -5.51 -28.80
N TYR A 175 2.29 -6.67 -28.22
CA TYR A 175 1.85 -7.86 -28.93
C TYR A 175 0.56 -7.61 -29.73
N HIS A 176 -0.45 -7.02 -29.10
CA HIS A 176 -1.71 -6.71 -29.77
C HIS A 176 -1.59 -5.62 -30.84
N ASP A 177 -0.56 -4.78 -30.78
CA ASP A 177 -0.23 -3.79 -31.80
C ASP A 177 0.67 -4.36 -32.92
N GLY A 178 0.94 -5.68 -32.92
CA GLY A 178 1.75 -6.36 -33.93
C GLY A 178 3.25 -6.08 -33.83
N LYS A 179 3.72 -5.49 -32.73
CA LYS A 179 5.14 -5.12 -32.51
C LYS A 179 5.97 -6.21 -31.85
N MET A 180 5.34 -7.29 -31.39
CA MET A 180 5.99 -8.40 -30.67
C MET A 180 5.43 -9.74 -31.15
N THR A 181 6.29 -10.77 -31.30
CA THR A 181 5.88 -12.14 -31.65
C THR A 181 5.50 -12.96 -30.42
N ASP A 182 4.83 -14.10 -30.62
CA ASP A 182 4.52 -15.05 -29.55
C ASP A 182 5.78 -15.52 -28.80
N GLU A 183 6.88 -15.81 -29.52
CA GLU A 183 8.13 -16.24 -28.90
C GLU A 183 8.77 -15.14 -28.06
N GLN A 184 8.69 -13.88 -28.51
CA GLN A 184 9.19 -12.75 -27.76
C GLN A 184 8.37 -12.50 -26.49
N LEU A 185 7.03 -12.59 -26.59
CA LEU A 185 6.13 -12.45 -25.45
C LEU A 185 6.38 -13.54 -24.40
N HIS A 186 6.54 -14.79 -24.83
CA HIS A 186 6.84 -15.89 -23.93
C HIS A 186 8.21 -15.74 -23.24
N LYS A 187 9.22 -15.18 -23.93
CA LYS A 187 10.50 -14.86 -23.27
C LYS A 187 10.32 -13.81 -22.17
N VAL A 188 9.48 -12.80 -22.37
CA VAL A 188 9.17 -11.80 -21.34
C VAL A 188 8.52 -12.49 -20.14
N GLU A 189 7.48 -13.29 -20.36
CA GLU A 189 6.78 -14.06 -19.31
C GLU A 189 7.75 -14.85 -18.42
N CYS A 190 8.65 -15.62 -19.04
CA CYS A 190 9.63 -16.45 -18.32
C CYS A 190 10.74 -15.67 -17.60
N SER A 191 10.85 -14.36 -17.81
CA SER A 191 11.98 -13.55 -17.35
C SER A 191 11.64 -12.56 -16.24
N VAL A 192 10.38 -12.14 -16.08
CA VAL A 192 10.01 -10.98 -15.24
C VAL A 192 9.99 -11.23 -13.73
N CYS A 193 9.76 -12.47 -13.29
CA CYS A 193 9.59 -12.83 -11.88
C CYS A 193 10.56 -13.95 -11.49
N PRO A 194 11.83 -13.64 -11.16
CA PRO A 194 12.87 -14.65 -10.97
C PRO A 194 12.75 -15.46 -9.67
N GLY A 195 11.91 -15.04 -8.71
CA GLY A 195 11.80 -15.72 -7.43
C GLY A 195 10.90 -15.01 -6.41
N PRO A 196 11.07 -15.31 -5.11
CA PRO A 196 10.27 -14.72 -4.04
C PRO A 196 10.47 -13.20 -3.89
N GLY A 197 9.42 -12.52 -3.43
CA GLY A 197 9.42 -11.09 -3.09
C GLY A 197 8.32 -10.30 -3.79
N SER A 198 8.03 -9.11 -3.26
CA SER A 198 7.01 -8.22 -3.83
C SER A 198 7.51 -7.46 -5.05
N CYS A 199 6.62 -6.88 -5.85
CA CYS A 199 6.97 -6.17 -7.08
C CYS A 199 8.09 -5.12 -6.88
N GLY A 200 9.11 -5.15 -7.74
CA GLY A 200 10.39 -4.47 -7.53
C GLY A 200 10.40 -2.94 -7.58
N GLY A 201 9.48 -2.34 -8.34
CA GLY A 201 9.35 -0.88 -8.44
C GLY A 201 8.74 -0.25 -7.18
N MET A 202 8.63 1.07 -7.17
CA MET A 202 7.94 1.85 -6.14
C MET A 202 6.40 1.80 -6.31
N TYR A 203 5.87 0.57 -6.40
CA TYR A 203 4.45 0.26 -6.36
C TYR A 203 3.94 0.23 -4.90
N THR A 204 2.73 -0.26 -4.65
CA THR A 204 2.11 -0.19 -3.31
C THR A 204 2.91 -0.94 -2.26
N ALA A 205 3.37 -2.17 -2.51
CA ALA A 205 4.14 -2.95 -1.53
C ALA A 205 5.37 -2.19 -1.01
N ASN A 206 6.25 -1.75 -1.91
CA ASN A 206 7.46 -1.00 -1.55
C ASN A 206 7.16 0.41 -1.00
N THR A 207 6.13 1.09 -1.52
CA THR A 207 5.68 2.39 -0.99
C THR A 207 5.23 2.26 0.47
N MET A 208 4.37 1.28 0.76
CA MET A 208 3.84 1.06 2.10
C MET A 208 4.90 0.50 3.05
N ALA A 209 5.85 -0.30 2.57
CA ALA A 209 6.99 -0.73 3.37
C ALA A 209 7.85 0.47 3.80
N ALA A 210 8.20 1.36 2.87
CA ALA A 210 8.95 2.57 3.16
C ALA A 210 8.18 3.50 4.12
N ALA A 211 6.87 3.65 3.90
CA ALA A 211 5.99 4.40 4.80
C ALA A 211 5.94 3.81 6.22
N ALA A 212 5.89 2.48 6.35
CA ALA A 212 5.89 1.79 7.64
C ALA A 212 7.20 2.02 8.42
N GLU A 213 8.34 2.03 7.72
CA GLU A 213 9.63 2.33 8.32
C GLU A 213 9.73 3.81 8.73
N ALA A 214 9.23 4.73 7.90
CA ALA A 214 9.17 6.15 8.21
C ALA A 214 8.24 6.50 9.38
N MET A 215 7.14 5.74 9.57
CA MET A 215 6.31 5.82 10.77
C MET A 215 7.00 5.24 12.01
N GLY A 216 8.10 4.50 11.84
CA GLY A 216 8.81 3.86 12.94
C GLY A 216 8.25 2.50 13.34
N MET A 217 7.42 1.84 12.51
CA MET A 217 6.82 0.52 12.82
C MET A 217 7.67 -0.68 12.37
N CYS A 218 8.75 -0.42 11.63
CA CYS A 218 9.74 -1.41 11.21
C CYS A 218 11.09 -1.17 11.91
N LEU A 219 11.90 -2.22 12.01
CA LEU A 219 13.33 -2.03 12.27
C LEU A 219 13.99 -1.29 11.09
N PRO A 220 14.95 -0.37 11.34
CA PRO A 220 15.62 0.37 10.27
C PRO A 220 16.24 -0.56 9.22
N GLY A 221 16.00 -0.28 7.95
CA GLY A 221 16.46 -1.05 6.79
C GLY A 221 15.47 -2.13 6.32
N SER A 222 14.52 -2.54 7.16
CA SER A 222 13.65 -3.69 6.84
C SER A 222 12.76 -3.47 5.62
N SER A 223 12.46 -2.21 5.27
CA SER A 223 11.64 -1.89 4.10
C SER A 223 12.35 -2.01 2.75
N SER A 224 13.69 -2.02 2.70
CA SER A 224 14.46 -2.12 1.45
C SER A 224 15.17 -3.45 1.23
N THR A 225 15.44 -4.23 2.30
CA THR A 225 16.14 -5.51 2.18
C THR A 225 15.40 -6.49 1.25
N PRO A 226 16.06 -7.02 0.19
CA PRO A 226 15.46 -7.98 -0.72
C PRO A 226 14.99 -9.27 -0.04
N ALA A 227 13.95 -9.90 -0.59
CA ALA A 227 13.28 -11.06 -0.01
C ALA A 227 14.21 -12.26 0.21
N ILE A 228 15.14 -12.49 -0.73
CA ILE A 228 16.08 -13.63 -0.69
C ILE A 228 17.39 -13.31 0.05
N SER A 229 17.54 -12.12 0.63
CA SER A 229 18.73 -11.76 1.39
C SER A 229 18.79 -12.54 2.71
N THR A 230 20.00 -12.97 3.10
CA THR A 230 20.24 -13.53 4.44
C THR A 230 19.92 -12.54 5.56
N ASP A 231 20.04 -11.25 5.28
CA ASP A 231 19.73 -10.18 6.25
C ASP A 231 18.25 -10.17 6.61
N LYS A 232 17.36 -10.55 5.68
CA LYS A 232 15.92 -10.60 5.92
C LYS A 232 15.54 -11.60 7.01
N ALA A 233 16.21 -12.76 7.04
CA ALA A 233 16.04 -13.75 8.09
C ALA A 233 16.52 -13.23 9.45
N ALA A 234 17.67 -12.54 9.48
CA ALA A 234 18.21 -11.93 10.69
C ALA A 234 17.31 -10.81 11.24
N GLU A 235 16.73 -9.98 10.36
CA GLU A 235 15.74 -8.96 10.71
C GLU A 235 14.51 -9.56 11.38
N CYS A 236 14.00 -10.68 10.86
CA CYS A 236 12.83 -11.35 11.45
C CYS A 236 13.13 -11.84 12.87
N ALA A 237 14.30 -12.46 13.08
CA ALA A 237 14.74 -12.86 14.42
C ALA A 237 14.93 -11.63 15.35
N ALA A 238 15.45 -10.53 14.82
CA ALA A 238 15.60 -9.28 15.56
C ALA A 238 14.23 -8.66 15.92
N ALA A 239 13.23 -8.75 15.06
CA ALA A 239 11.87 -8.30 15.36
C ALA A 239 11.26 -9.10 16.52
N GLY A 240 11.49 -10.42 16.55
CA GLY A 240 11.09 -11.28 17.67
C GLY A 240 11.75 -10.91 19.00
N LYS A 241 13.01 -10.45 18.98
CA LYS A 241 13.64 -9.84 20.16
C LYS A 241 12.98 -8.50 20.50
N GLN A 242 12.77 -7.65 19.50
CA GLN A 242 12.36 -6.27 19.71
C GLN A 242 10.97 -6.15 20.33
N VAL A 243 10.03 -7.02 19.97
CA VAL A 243 8.70 -7.02 20.61
C VAL A 243 8.75 -7.28 22.11
N ILE A 244 9.72 -8.08 22.59
CA ILE A 244 9.95 -8.28 24.03
C ILE A 244 10.47 -6.99 24.67
N SER A 245 11.44 -6.31 24.03
CA SER A 245 11.94 -5.02 24.50
C SER A 245 10.83 -3.97 24.60
N LEU A 246 9.89 -3.95 23.65
CA LEU A 246 8.74 -3.04 23.67
C LEU A 246 7.79 -3.35 24.83
N LEU A 247 7.56 -4.63 25.15
CA LEU A 247 6.79 -5.04 26.34
C LEU A 247 7.47 -4.58 27.64
N GLU A 248 8.80 -4.72 27.74
CA GLU A 248 9.56 -4.27 28.91
C GLU A 248 9.46 -2.75 29.10
N GLN A 249 9.47 -2.00 27.99
CA GLN A 249 9.42 -0.55 27.95
C GLN A 249 8.00 0.02 27.97
N GLU A 250 6.96 -0.81 27.88
CA GLU A 250 5.56 -0.39 27.73
C GLU A 250 5.33 0.58 26.57
N ILE A 251 5.97 0.30 25.43
CA ILE A 251 5.79 1.07 24.21
C ILE A 251 4.75 0.38 23.34
N TYR A 252 3.68 1.12 23.04
CA TYR A 252 2.53 0.65 22.28
C TYR A 252 2.50 1.29 20.89
N PRO A 253 1.81 0.67 19.92
CA PRO A 253 1.70 1.20 18.57
C PRO A 253 1.18 2.65 18.48
N ARG A 254 0.24 3.04 19.35
CA ARG A 254 -0.28 4.42 19.40
C ARG A 254 0.73 5.45 19.94
N ASP A 255 1.76 5.02 20.66
CA ASP A 255 2.87 5.90 21.07
C ASP A 255 3.82 6.20 19.89
N ILE A 256 3.83 5.33 18.88
CA ILE A 256 4.69 5.41 17.69
C ILE A 256 3.95 6.09 16.54
N MET A 257 2.76 5.59 16.19
CA MET A 257 1.95 6.04 15.05
C MET A 257 1.19 7.33 15.36
N THR A 258 1.93 8.39 15.68
CA THR A 258 1.39 9.74 15.94
C THR A 258 1.19 10.51 14.63
N LYS A 259 0.47 11.64 14.69
CA LYS A 259 0.32 12.56 13.55
C LYS A 259 1.66 12.86 12.87
N LYS A 260 2.71 13.20 13.64
CA LYS A 260 4.06 13.46 13.12
C LYS A 260 4.68 12.25 12.42
N ALA A 261 4.43 11.04 12.91
CA ALA A 261 4.90 9.82 12.27
C ALA A 261 4.20 9.59 10.91
N PHE A 262 2.90 9.88 10.80
CA PHE A 262 2.21 9.90 9.50
C PHE A 262 2.76 10.98 8.57
N GLU A 263 3.10 12.17 9.07
CA GLU A 263 3.75 13.19 8.25
C GLU A 263 5.13 12.75 7.72
N ASN A 264 5.91 12.02 8.53
CA ASN A 264 7.15 11.39 8.09
C ASN A 264 6.89 10.37 6.97
N ALA A 265 5.86 9.54 7.13
CA ALA A 265 5.44 8.56 6.14
C ALA A 265 5.10 9.22 4.80
N ILE A 266 4.25 10.25 4.82
CA ILE A 266 3.87 11.00 3.62
C ILE A 266 5.11 11.65 2.98
N THR A 267 5.99 12.24 3.79
CA THR A 267 7.24 12.86 3.30
C THR A 267 8.09 11.86 2.54
N VAL A 268 8.31 10.67 3.08
CA VAL A 268 9.07 9.61 2.40
C VAL A 268 8.35 9.13 1.13
N VAL A 269 7.03 8.96 1.17
CA VAL A 269 6.23 8.59 -0.02
C VAL A 269 6.38 9.63 -1.14
N MET A 270 6.33 10.92 -0.81
CA MET A 270 6.48 12.01 -1.79
C MET A 270 7.90 12.04 -2.38
N ALA A 271 8.92 11.93 -1.52
CA ALA A 271 10.32 11.95 -1.95
C ALA A 271 10.66 10.78 -2.89
N LEU A 272 10.07 9.61 -2.65
CA LEU A 272 10.29 8.40 -3.44
C LEU A 272 9.39 8.28 -4.68
N GLY A 273 8.40 9.18 -4.85
CA GLY A 273 7.44 9.09 -5.95
C GLY A 273 6.52 7.87 -5.86
N GLY A 274 6.05 7.58 -4.65
CA GLY A 274 5.28 6.39 -4.31
C GLY A 274 3.96 6.17 -5.07
N SER A 275 3.25 5.13 -4.66
CA SER A 275 1.91 4.81 -5.18
C SER A 275 0.84 5.74 -4.60
N THR A 276 -0.16 6.10 -5.42
CA THR A 276 -1.37 6.82 -4.95
C THR A 276 -2.21 6.00 -3.97
N ASN A 277 -2.06 4.67 -3.96
CA ASN A 277 -2.67 3.80 -2.95
C ASN A 277 -2.22 4.17 -1.51
N ALA A 278 -1.07 4.84 -1.35
CA ALA A 278 -0.61 5.31 -0.04
C ALA A 278 -1.61 6.27 0.64
N PHE A 279 -2.37 7.07 -0.13
CA PHE A 279 -3.42 7.91 0.43
C PHE A 279 -4.47 7.06 1.14
N LEU A 280 -5.00 6.06 0.42
CA LEU A 280 -6.03 5.16 0.94
C LEU A 280 -5.55 4.40 2.18
N HIS A 281 -4.31 3.91 2.12
CA HIS A 281 -3.74 3.08 3.16
C HIS A 281 -3.33 3.85 4.40
N LEU A 282 -2.68 5.01 4.26
CA LEU A 282 -2.28 5.82 5.42
C LEU A 282 -3.50 6.43 6.13
N LEU A 283 -4.56 6.81 5.40
CA LEU A 283 -5.83 7.22 6.01
C LEU A 283 -6.46 6.08 6.83
N ALA A 284 -6.46 4.86 6.30
CA ALA A 284 -6.99 3.69 7.00
C ALA A 284 -6.17 3.29 8.24
N ILE A 285 -4.84 3.38 8.16
CA ILE A 285 -3.96 3.13 9.30
C ILE A 285 -4.13 4.25 10.35
N ALA A 286 -4.23 5.51 9.94
CA ALA A 286 -4.49 6.62 10.86
C ALA A 286 -5.82 6.45 11.61
N HIS A 287 -6.86 5.98 10.91
CA HIS A 287 -8.14 5.64 11.52
C HIS A 287 -7.99 4.59 12.64
N SER A 288 -7.20 3.53 12.43
CA SER A 288 -7.06 2.44 13.42
C SER A 288 -6.35 2.85 14.72
N VAL A 289 -5.61 3.96 14.68
CA VAL A 289 -4.91 4.55 15.84
C VAL A 289 -5.49 5.88 16.28
N GLU A 290 -6.68 6.23 15.79
CA GLU A 290 -7.42 7.44 16.16
C GLU A 290 -6.63 8.74 15.89
N VAL A 291 -5.83 8.74 14.82
CA VAL A 291 -5.14 9.94 14.33
C VAL A 291 -5.97 10.61 13.24
N ASP A 292 -6.26 11.90 13.43
CA ASP A 292 -6.88 12.72 12.40
C ASP A 292 -5.87 12.98 11.27
N LEU A 293 -6.09 12.33 10.12
CA LEU A 293 -5.32 12.49 8.89
C LEU A 293 -6.30 12.69 7.74
N THR A 294 -6.06 13.71 6.93
CA THR A 294 -6.93 14.07 5.80
C THR A 294 -6.12 14.22 4.52
N LEU A 295 -6.79 14.31 3.37
CA LEU A 295 -6.14 14.60 2.09
C LEU A 295 -5.37 15.93 2.11
N ASP A 296 -5.80 16.90 2.91
CA ASP A 296 -5.17 18.22 2.98
C ASP A 296 -3.78 18.15 3.65
N ASP A 297 -3.54 17.17 4.51
CA ASP A 297 -2.21 16.91 5.07
C ASP A 297 -1.22 16.44 4.00
N PHE A 298 -1.68 15.59 3.08
CA PHE A 298 -0.84 15.15 1.96
C PHE A 298 -0.43 16.33 1.09
N GLU A 299 -1.36 17.24 0.81
CA GLU A 299 -1.05 18.41 -0.01
C GLU A 299 -0.08 19.37 0.70
N ARG A 300 -0.33 19.67 1.98
CA ARG A 300 0.57 20.50 2.78
C ARG A 300 2.00 19.97 2.77
N ILE A 301 2.18 18.64 2.81
CA ILE A 301 3.50 18.00 2.74
C ILE A 301 4.04 17.99 1.30
N ARG A 302 3.21 17.69 0.30
CA ARG A 302 3.61 17.69 -1.13
C ARG A 302 4.28 18.98 -1.55
N LEU A 303 3.76 20.13 -1.10
CA LEU A 303 4.27 21.46 -1.45
C LEU A 303 5.68 21.76 -0.94
N ARG A 304 6.18 21.02 0.06
CA ARG A 304 7.52 21.23 0.64
C ARG A 304 8.51 20.09 0.38
N VAL A 305 8.03 18.94 -0.06
CA VAL A 305 8.88 17.76 -0.28
C VAL A 305 9.13 17.58 -1.78
N PRO A 306 10.37 17.68 -2.27
CA PRO A 306 10.68 17.42 -3.67
C PRO A 306 10.57 15.94 -4.02
N HIS A 307 10.34 15.64 -5.30
CA HIS A 307 10.45 14.29 -5.84
C HIS A 307 11.92 13.99 -6.16
N LEU A 308 12.53 13.05 -5.44
CA LEU A 308 13.98 12.80 -5.50
C LEU A 308 14.35 11.48 -6.19
N ALA A 309 13.53 10.43 -6.06
CA ALA A 309 13.94 9.09 -6.47
C ALA A 309 13.66 8.79 -7.95
N ASP A 310 14.67 8.33 -8.68
CA ASP A 310 14.57 7.83 -10.06
C ASP A 310 14.18 6.33 -10.07
N LEU A 311 13.05 6.01 -9.44
CA LEU A 311 12.57 4.63 -9.31
C LEU A 311 11.40 4.34 -10.25
N LYS A 312 11.38 3.12 -10.79
CA LYS A 312 10.21 2.58 -11.50
C LYS A 312 8.96 2.78 -10.66
N PRO A 313 7.82 3.12 -11.27
CA PRO A 313 7.60 3.12 -12.72
C PRO A 313 7.95 4.45 -13.39
N SER A 314 8.20 5.53 -12.65
CA SER A 314 8.50 6.84 -13.27
C SER A 314 9.96 7.02 -13.65
N GLY A 315 10.83 6.21 -13.05
CA GLY A 315 12.27 6.21 -13.24
C GLY A 315 12.82 4.87 -13.72
N GLN A 316 14.13 4.70 -13.59
CA GLN A 316 14.85 3.56 -14.18
C GLN A 316 15.15 2.43 -13.19
N TYR A 317 15.37 2.77 -11.93
CA TYR A 317 15.87 1.86 -10.90
C TYR A 317 14.74 1.15 -10.14
N VAL A 318 15.06 0.07 -9.41
CA VAL A 318 14.14 -0.67 -8.54
C VAL A 318 14.59 -0.62 -7.08
N MET A 319 13.76 -1.13 -6.16
CA MET A 319 14.05 -1.10 -4.72
C MET A 319 15.36 -1.81 -4.36
N GLN A 320 15.74 -2.86 -5.09
CA GLN A 320 17.03 -3.52 -4.88
C GLN A 320 18.20 -2.56 -5.09
N ASP A 321 18.18 -1.76 -6.17
CA ASP A 321 19.23 -0.78 -6.45
C ASP A 321 19.32 0.27 -5.32
N LEU A 322 18.17 0.71 -4.81
CA LEU A 322 18.12 1.63 -3.66
C LEU A 322 18.71 0.99 -2.40
N ASN A 323 18.42 -0.28 -2.13
CA ASN A 323 18.97 -0.99 -0.99
C ASN A 323 20.50 -1.03 -1.03
N GLU A 324 21.08 -1.31 -2.19
CA GLU A 324 22.53 -1.40 -2.40
C GLU A 324 23.26 -0.08 -2.08
N ILE A 325 22.61 1.07 -2.30
CA ILE A 325 23.20 2.39 -2.05
C ILE A 325 22.90 2.97 -0.67
N GLY A 326 22.22 2.25 0.24
CA GLY A 326 21.92 2.71 1.61
C GLY A 326 20.46 2.59 2.04
N GLY A 327 19.57 2.18 1.12
CA GLY A 327 18.18 1.86 1.42
C GLY A 327 17.33 3.05 1.89
N ILE A 328 16.16 2.73 2.46
CA ILE A 328 15.26 3.74 3.02
C ILE A 328 15.90 4.53 4.19
N PRO A 329 16.70 3.94 5.10
CA PRO A 329 17.41 4.71 6.11
C PRO A 329 18.31 5.80 5.54
N GLY A 330 19.03 5.54 4.44
CA GLY A 330 19.84 6.54 3.77
C GLY A 330 19.02 7.73 3.26
N VAL A 331 17.86 7.46 2.65
CA VAL A 331 16.92 8.48 2.18
C VAL A 331 16.36 9.29 3.36
N MET A 332 15.90 8.62 4.41
CA MET A 332 15.38 9.31 5.60
C MET A 332 16.45 10.16 6.29
N LYS A 333 17.72 9.72 6.29
CA LYS A 333 18.83 10.49 6.85
C LYS A 333 19.05 11.80 6.08
N LEU A 334 18.97 11.76 4.75
CA LEU A 334 19.01 12.96 3.90
C LEU A 334 17.84 13.89 4.23
N LEU A 335 16.61 13.38 4.24
CA LEU A 335 15.41 14.18 4.50
C LEU A 335 15.39 14.79 5.91
N LEU A 336 15.90 14.07 6.92
CA LEU A 336 16.04 14.57 8.29
C LEU A 336 17.06 15.71 8.38
N ALA A 337 18.20 15.60 7.68
CA ALA A 337 19.22 16.65 7.66
C ALA A 337 18.69 17.97 7.08
N GLU A 338 17.74 17.89 6.16
CA GLU A 338 17.06 19.02 5.53
C GLU A 338 15.83 19.52 6.33
N GLY A 339 15.59 18.95 7.53
CA GLY A 339 14.49 19.36 8.39
C GLY A 339 13.10 18.98 7.86
N LEU A 340 13.01 18.01 6.93
CA LEU A 340 11.75 17.54 6.35
C LEU A 340 11.09 16.43 7.17
N LEU A 341 11.83 15.80 8.10
CA LEU A 341 11.32 14.75 8.98
C LEU A 341 11.30 15.20 10.45
N HIS A 342 10.27 14.74 11.16
CA HIS A 342 10.15 14.81 12.61
C HIS A 342 11.07 13.76 13.25
N GLY A 343 12.28 14.18 13.62
CA GLY A 343 13.30 13.30 14.19
C GLY A 343 13.00 12.80 15.60
N ASP A 344 12.11 13.46 16.34
CA ASP A 344 11.70 13.15 17.71
C ASP A 344 10.68 12.00 17.82
N CYS A 345 10.10 11.56 16.70
CA CYS A 345 9.16 10.44 16.66
C CYS A 345 9.79 9.17 17.22
N LEU A 346 9.12 8.56 18.19
CA LEU A 346 9.48 7.24 18.74
C LEU A 346 9.33 6.16 17.66
N THR A 347 10.14 5.11 17.71
CA THR A 347 10.03 3.94 16.83
C THR A 347 9.99 2.64 17.62
N VAL A 348 9.74 1.53 16.93
CA VAL A 348 9.78 0.17 17.49
C VAL A 348 11.14 -0.19 18.10
N THR A 349 12.21 0.55 17.86
CA THR A 349 13.51 0.31 18.52
C THR A 349 13.54 0.78 19.97
N GLY A 350 12.52 1.52 20.42
CA GLY A 350 12.50 2.22 21.70
C GLY A 350 13.28 3.54 21.69
N LYS A 351 13.66 4.01 20.49
CA LYS A 351 14.43 5.24 20.28
C LYS A 351 13.73 6.15 19.29
N THR A 352 14.16 7.40 19.26
CA THR A 352 13.68 8.37 18.28
C THR A 352 14.18 8.03 16.87
N LEU A 353 13.47 8.50 15.86
CA LEU A 353 13.86 8.36 14.45
C LEU A 353 15.28 8.94 14.23
N ALA A 354 15.59 10.09 14.80
CA ALA A 354 16.91 10.72 14.68
C ALA A 354 18.04 9.87 15.27
N GLU A 355 17.84 9.25 16.44
CA GLU A 355 18.84 8.36 17.06
C GLU A 355 19.11 7.11 16.22
N ASN A 356 18.06 6.57 15.58
CA ASN A 356 18.20 5.44 14.66
C ASN A 356 18.97 5.86 13.39
N LEU A 357 18.60 6.98 12.77
CA LEU A 357 19.21 7.47 11.54
C LEU A 357 20.65 7.96 11.71
N ALA A 358 21.03 8.43 12.90
CA ALA A 358 22.41 8.76 13.21
C ALA A 358 23.36 7.57 12.96
N LYS A 359 22.88 6.34 13.24
CA LYS A 359 23.63 5.08 13.08
C LYS A 359 23.43 4.42 11.71
N ALA A 360 22.43 4.85 10.95
CA ALA A 360 22.16 4.30 9.63
C ALA A 360 23.27 4.65 8.62
N THR A 361 23.52 3.73 7.70
CA THR A 361 24.39 3.95 6.54
C THR A 361 23.82 5.10 5.70
N PRO A 362 24.59 6.15 5.42
CA PRO A 362 24.15 7.21 4.51
C PRO A 362 24.05 6.67 3.07
N LEU A 363 23.40 7.44 2.19
CA LEU A 363 23.46 7.15 0.76
C LEU A 363 24.91 7.18 0.26
N GLN A 364 25.28 6.23 -0.60
CA GLN A 364 26.61 6.17 -1.19
C GLN A 364 26.95 7.46 -1.95
N ASN A 365 28.20 7.92 -1.85
CA ASN A 365 28.64 9.13 -2.56
C ASN A 365 28.59 8.90 -4.09
N GLY A 366 28.02 9.84 -4.83
CA GLY A 366 27.96 9.80 -6.29
C GLY A 366 26.89 8.87 -6.89
N GLN A 367 26.04 8.25 -6.07
CA GLN A 367 24.87 7.53 -6.56
C GLN A 367 23.90 8.47 -7.31
N GLU A 368 23.19 7.95 -8.31
CA GLU A 368 22.29 8.74 -9.18
C GLU A 368 20.79 8.48 -8.94
N ILE A 369 20.46 7.48 -8.12
CA ILE A 369 19.10 7.00 -7.84
C ILE A 369 18.29 8.04 -7.06
N ILE A 370 18.88 8.62 -6.00
CA ILE A 370 18.28 9.67 -5.18
C ILE A 370 18.93 11.00 -5.56
N ARG A 371 18.17 11.85 -6.24
CA ARG A 371 18.66 13.14 -6.72
C ARG A 371 18.91 14.10 -5.55
N PRO A 372 19.88 15.02 -5.67
CA PRO A 372 20.10 16.04 -4.66
C PRO A 372 18.93 17.03 -4.62
N LEU A 373 18.71 17.67 -3.46
CA LEU A 373 17.57 18.58 -3.25
C LEU A 373 17.59 19.84 -4.11
N ASP A 374 18.77 20.27 -4.56
CA ASP A 374 18.95 21.42 -5.47
C ASP A 374 18.70 21.06 -6.95
N LYS A 375 18.69 19.76 -7.28
CA LYS A 375 18.40 19.24 -8.62
C LYS A 375 17.43 18.04 -8.56
N PRO A 376 16.24 18.23 -7.96
CA PRO A 376 15.26 17.16 -7.83
C PRO A 376 14.64 16.82 -9.19
N LEU A 377 13.96 15.68 -9.28
CA LEU A 377 13.18 15.35 -10.48
C LEU A 377 11.99 16.29 -10.64
N LYS A 378 11.35 16.68 -9.53
CA LYS A 378 10.35 17.75 -9.44
C LYS A 378 10.53 18.54 -8.13
N PRO A 379 10.30 19.85 -8.12
CA PRO A 379 10.44 20.67 -6.92
C PRO A 379 9.45 20.30 -5.81
N ASN A 380 8.29 19.73 -6.18
CA ASN A 380 7.24 19.30 -5.27
C ASN A 380 6.95 17.80 -5.47
N GLY A 381 6.27 17.21 -4.49
CA GLY A 381 5.88 15.80 -4.52
C GLY A 381 5.01 15.50 -5.73
N PRO A 382 5.12 14.29 -6.33
CA PRO A 382 4.46 14.00 -7.59
C PRO A 382 3.00 13.57 -7.40
N LEU A 383 2.54 13.33 -6.18
CA LEU A 383 1.17 12.88 -5.90
C LEU A 383 0.32 14.07 -5.48
N VAL A 384 -0.70 14.38 -6.27
CA VAL A 384 -1.51 15.60 -6.15
C VAL A 384 -2.92 15.25 -5.69
N VAL A 385 -3.46 16.05 -4.78
CA VAL A 385 -4.90 16.04 -4.47
C VAL A 385 -5.60 17.03 -5.39
N LEU A 386 -6.66 16.57 -6.06
CA LEU A 386 -7.51 17.39 -6.91
C LEU A 386 -8.89 17.54 -6.29
N ARG A 387 -9.49 18.73 -6.40
CA ARG A 387 -10.87 19.02 -5.97
C ARG A 387 -11.62 19.77 -7.06
N GLY A 388 -12.94 19.79 -7.00
CA GLY A 388 -13.77 20.55 -7.92
C GLY A 388 -15.15 19.93 -8.05
N ASN A 389 -15.95 20.42 -9.00
CA ASN A 389 -17.32 19.94 -9.16
C ASN A 389 -17.39 18.44 -9.53
N LEU A 390 -16.32 17.85 -10.09
CA LEU A 390 -16.28 16.42 -10.39
C LEU A 390 -15.89 15.56 -9.18
N ALA A 391 -15.10 16.10 -8.26
CA ALA A 391 -14.56 15.37 -7.10
C ALA A 391 -14.62 16.24 -5.83
N PRO A 392 -15.82 16.49 -5.27
CA PRO A 392 -15.98 17.42 -4.16
C PRO A 392 -15.33 16.91 -2.86
N GLU A 393 -15.29 15.59 -2.62
CA GLU A 393 -14.53 15.02 -1.49
C GLU A 393 -13.05 14.81 -1.83
N GLY A 394 -12.66 14.99 -3.10
CA GLY A 394 -11.31 14.89 -3.59
C GLY A 394 -11.07 13.71 -4.54
N ALA A 395 -9.97 13.80 -5.26
CA ALA A 395 -9.40 12.75 -6.09
C ALA A 395 -7.87 12.80 -5.98
N VAL A 396 -7.19 11.74 -6.39
CA VAL A 396 -5.72 11.66 -6.36
C VAL A 396 -5.16 11.43 -7.74
N ALA A 397 -4.08 12.14 -8.07
CA ALA A 397 -3.38 12.01 -9.34
C ALA A 397 -1.88 11.81 -9.13
N LYS A 398 -1.25 11.02 -9.99
CA LYS A 398 0.21 10.89 -10.05
C LYS A 398 0.73 11.69 -11.24
N MET A 399 1.52 12.72 -10.97
CA MET A 399 2.07 13.65 -11.95
C MET A 399 3.59 13.46 -12.18
N SER A 400 4.18 12.35 -11.73
CA SER A 400 5.58 12.04 -12.01
C SER A 400 5.82 11.84 -13.51
N GLY A 401 6.94 12.33 -14.03
CA GLY A 401 7.26 12.26 -15.47
C GLY A 401 6.46 13.20 -16.39
N MET A 402 5.43 13.89 -15.88
CA MET A 402 4.57 14.76 -16.69
C MET A 402 5.17 16.16 -16.90
N LYS A 403 5.25 16.57 -18.18
CA LYS A 403 5.63 17.93 -18.62
C LYS A 403 4.44 18.90 -18.64
N LYS A 404 3.26 18.41 -19.05
CA LYS A 404 2.00 19.17 -19.03
C LYS A 404 1.41 19.09 -17.62
N GLN A 405 0.88 20.21 -17.13
CA GLN A 405 0.19 20.31 -15.83
C GLN A 405 -1.33 20.41 -15.98
N GLN A 406 -1.80 20.65 -17.20
CA GLN A 406 -3.21 20.77 -17.52
C GLN A 406 -3.57 19.83 -18.68
N PHE A 407 -4.76 19.23 -18.60
CA PHE A 407 -5.38 18.47 -19.66
C PHE A 407 -6.86 18.86 -19.76
N SER A 408 -7.36 19.09 -20.98
CA SER A 408 -8.78 19.37 -21.20
C SER A 408 -9.26 18.66 -22.46
N GLY A 409 -10.39 17.97 -22.37
CA GLY A 409 -10.90 17.17 -23.47
C GLY A 409 -12.30 16.62 -23.26
N PRO A 410 -12.93 16.08 -24.32
CA PRO A 410 -14.26 15.48 -24.25
C PRO A 410 -14.23 14.13 -23.51
N ALA A 411 -15.25 13.89 -22.70
CA ALA A 411 -15.39 12.66 -21.93
C ALA A 411 -15.79 11.46 -22.82
N LYS A 412 -15.13 10.33 -22.59
CA LYS A 412 -15.53 8.99 -23.05
C LYS A 412 -15.88 8.15 -21.83
N VAL A 413 -17.16 8.01 -21.55
CA VAL A 413 -17.69 7.48 -20.28
C VAL A 413 -18.09 6.02 -20.42
N TYR A 414 -17.57 5.19 -19.53
CA TYR A 414 -17.86 3.76 -19.42
C TYR A 414 -18.20 3.38 -17.97
N ASP A 415 -19.15 2.46 -17.81
CA ASP A 415 -19.65 2.00 -16.49
C ASP A 415 -18.91 0.74 -15.99
N SER A 416 -17.90 0.28 -16.73
CA SER A 416 -17.07 -0.87 -16.37
C SER A 416 -15.68 -0.82 -17.02
N GLU A 417 -14.70 -1.45 -16.37
CA GLU A 417 -13.35 -1.66 -16.94
C GLU A 417 -13.41 -2.48 -18.24
N GLU A 418 -14.32 -3.46 -18.30
CA GLU A 418 -14.46 -4.33 -19.46
C GLU A 418 -14.91 -3.54 -20.70
N ASP A 419 -15.90 -2.66 -20.56
CA ASP A 419 -16.39 -1.84 -21.66
C ASP A 419 -15.37 -0.81 -22.11
N ALA A 420 -14.64 -0.19 -21.17
CA ALA A 420 -13.53 0.70 -21.47
C ALA A 420 -12.41 -0.06 -22.24
N THR A 421 -12.08 -1.27 -21.82
CA THR A 421 -11.08 -2.12 -22.47
C THR A 421 -11.51 -2.47 -23.91
N LYS A 422 -12.77 -2.85 -24.12
CA LYS A 422 -13.32 -3.11 -25.46
C LYS A 422 -13.23 -1.87 -26.37
N ALA A 423 -13.54 -0.69 -25.84
CA ALA A 423 -13.45 0.56 -26.60
C ALA A 423 -12.01 0.91 -26.99
N ILE A 424 -11.05 0.73 -26.09
CA ILE A 424 -9.62 0.92 -26.38
C ILE A 424 -9.18 -0.06 -27.48
N MET A 425 -9.56 -1.33 -27.38
CA MET A 425 -9.22 -2.35 -28.38
C MET A 425 -9.80 -2.03 -29.77
N LYS A 426 -11.01 -1.46 -29.82
CA LYS A 426 -11.68 -1.02 -31.06
C LYS A 426 -11.19 0.32 -31.61
N ASN A 427 -10.20 0.96 -30.98
CA ASN A 427 -9.70 2.29 -31.33
C ASN A 427 -10.78 3.39 -31.24
N GLU A 428 -11.72 3.26 -30.31
CA GLU A 428 -12.76 4.28 -30.07
C GLU A 428 -12.24 5.46 -29.23
N ILE A 429 -11.10 5.27 -28.55
CA ILE A 429 -10.39 6.28 -27.75
C ILE A 429 -9.34 6.96 -28.62
N GLN A 430 -9.36 8.29 -28.66
CA GLN A 430 -8.53 9.13 -29.52
C GLN A 430 -7.67 10.08 -28.68
N GLN A 431 -6.60 10.60 -29.29
CA GLN A 431 -5.79 11.66 -28.66
C GLN A 431 -6.67 12.85 -28.26
N GLY A 432 -6.46 13.36 -27.04
CA GLY A 432 -7.23 14.46 -26.47
C GLY A 432 -8.49 14.03 -25.71
N ASP A 433 -8.90 12.76 -25.79
CA ASP A 433 -10.04 12.27 -25.01
C ASP A 433 -9.72 12.21 -23.51
N VAL A 434 -10.78 12.32 -22.70
CA VAL A 434 -10.77 12.00 -21.26
C VAL A 434 -11.56 10.72 -21.05
N LEU A 435 -10.86 9.60 -20.88
CA LEU A 435 -11.46 8.31 -20.60
C LEU A 435 -11.93 8.23 -19.14
N VAL A 436 -13.24 8.07 -18.94
CA VAL A 436 -13.87 7.99 -17.63
C VAL A 436 -14.40 6.57 -17.40
N ILE A 437 -13.94 5.91 -16.35
CA ILE A 437 -14.39 4.58 -15.93
C ILE A 437 -15.03 4.70 -14.55
N ARG A 438 -16.35 4.53 -14.46
CA ARG A 438 -17.11 4.75 -13.22
C ARG A 438 -17.83 3.48 -12.76
N TYR A 439 -18.39 3.52 -11.55
CA TYR A 439 -18.89 2.32 -10.85
C TYR A 439 -17.78 1.29 -10.61
N CYS A 440 -16.57 1.79 -10.39
CA CYS A 440 -15.38 1.05 -10.01
C CYS A 440 -14.89 1.46 -8.62
N GLY A 441 -15.66 2.27 -7.87
CA GLY A 441 -15.34 2.67 -6.50
C GLY A 441 -15.54 1.55 -5.46
N PRO A 442 -15.36 1.87 -4.15
CA PRO A 442 -15.50 0.91 -3.07
C PRO A 442 -16.80 0.10 -3.09
N LYS A 443 -17.95 0.75 -3.33
CA LYS A 443 -19.26 0.10 -3.40
C LYS A 443 -19.62 -0.33 -4.83
N GLY A 444 -19.27 0.48 -5.82
CA GLY A 444 -19.68 0.28 -7.23
C GLY A 444 -18.96 -0.85 -7.93
N GLY A 445 -17.67 -1.06 -7.61
CA GLY A 445 -16.86 -2.17 -8.13
C GLY A 445 -17.55 -3.52 -7.89
N PRO A 446 -17.84 -3.91 -6.63
CA PRO A 446 -17.29 -3.39 -5.36
C PRO A 446 -15.82 -3.78 -5.14
N GLY A 447 -15.18 -3.21 -4.11
CA GLY A 447 -13.79 -3.52 -3.77
C GLY A 447 -12.76 -2.62 -4.44
N MET A 448 -13.20 -1.54 -5.07
CA MET A 448 -12.34 -0.50 -5.65
C MET A 448 -11.18 -1.08 -6.48
N PRO A 449 -11.46 -1.87 -7.56
CA PRO A 449 -10.42 -2.56 -8.32
C PRO A 449 -9.33 -1.62 -8.86
N GLU A 450 -8.12 -2.18 -8.98
CA GLU A 450 -6.96 -1.49 -9.54
C GLU A 450 -6.76 -1.85 -11.02
N MET A 451 -6.85 -0.85 -11.90
CA MET A 451 -6.90 -1.05 -13.35
C MET A 451 -5.54 -0.76 -14.02
N LEU A 452 -4.60 -1.71 -13.96
CA LEU A 452 -3.31 -1.59 -14.68
C LEU A 452 -3.42 -1.93 -16.17
N SER A 453 -4.24 -2.94 -16.50
CA SER A 453 -4.54 -3.42 -17.86
C SER A 453 -4.89 -2.26 -18.80
N VAL A 454 -5.87 -1.43 -18.40
CA VAL A 454 -6.35 -0.27 -19.17
C VAL A 454 -5.21 0.72 -19.45
N THR A 455 -4.43 1.06 -18.43
CA THR A 455 -3.32 2.02 -18.58
C THR A 455 -2.21 1.48 -19.46
N ALA A 456 -1.86 0.19 -19.33
CA ALA A 456 -0.85 -0.46 -20.15
C ALA A 456 -1.29 -0.56 -21.63
N LEU A 457 -2.57 -0.81 -21.88
CA LEU A 457 -3.13 -0.86 -23.25
C LEU A 457 -3.09 0.52 -23.94
N ILE A 458 -3.41 1.60 -23.21
CA ILE A 458 -3.29 2.97 -23.72
C ILE A 458 -1.84 3.30 -24.08
N VAL A 459 -0.88 2.97 -23.20
CA VAL A 459 0.56 3.18 -23.45
C VAL A 459 1.04 2.32 -24.62
N GLY A 460 0.67 1.03 -24.67
CA GLY A 460 1.04 0.11 -25.75
C GLY A 460 0.57 0.56 -27.13
N LYS A 461 -0.61 1.20 -27.21
CA LYS A 461 -1.14 1.84 -28.41
C LYS A 461 -0.52 3.21 -28.76
N GLY A 462 0.43 3.68 -27.96
CA GLY A 462 1.11 4.97 -28.18
C GLY A 462 0.30 6.20 -27.78
N LEU A 463 -0.77 6.04 -26.98
CA LEU A 463 -1.62 7.14 -26.48
C LEU A 463 -1.21 7.61 -25.07
N GLY A 464 -0.09 7.11 -24.54
CA GLY A 464 0.44 7.48 -23.22
C GLY A 464 0.71 8.98 -23.12
N GLY A 465 0.06 9.65 -22.17
CA GLY A 465 0.15 11.11 -21.98
C GLY A 465 -0.65 11.96 -22.96
N GLU A 466 -1.27 11.34 -23.98
CA GLU A 466 -2.14 11.98 -24.96
C GLU A 466 -3.64 11.80 -24.64
N VAL A 467 -3.96 10.89 -23.71
CA VAL A 467 -5.29 10.65 -23.15
C VAL A 467 -5.22 10.81 -21.63
N ALA A 468 -6.24 11.42 -21.04
CA ALA A 468 -6.41 11.42 -19.58
C ALA A 468 -7.35 10.30 -19.14
N LEU A 469 -7.10 9.73 -17.96
CA LEU A 469 -7.92 8.67 -17.38
C LEU A 469 -8.46 9.12 -16.02
N ILE A 470 -9.75 8.90 -15.80
CA ILE A 470 -10.46 9.26 -14.57
C ILE A 470 -11.28 8.07 -14.08
N THR A 471 -11.23 7.78 -12.78
CA THR A 471 -12.08 6.76 -12.17
C THR A 471 -12.42 7.04 -10.71
N ASP A 472 -13.57 6.55 -10.26
CA ASP A 472 -13.91 6.38 -8.84
C ASP A 472 -13.21 5.16 -8.20
N GLY A 473 -12.61 4.28 -9.01
CA GLY A 473 -11.75 3.18 -8.58
C GLY A 473 -10.28 3.58 -8.40
N ARG A 474 -9.36 2.66 -8.73
CA ARG A 474 -7.91 2.89 -8.62
C ARG A 474 -7.22 2.60 -9.94
N PHE A 475 -6.20 3.38 -10.25
CA PHE A 475 -5.22 3.04 -11.28
C PHE A 475 -3.93 2.59 -10.63
N SER A 476 -3.21 1.68 -11.27
CA SER A 476 -2.02 1.13 -10.66
C SER A 476 -0.86 2.11 -10.63
N GLY A 477 0.03 1.94 -9.64
CA GLY A 477 1.22 2.76 -9.48
C GLY A 477 2.09 2.81 -10.74
N GLY A 478 2.02 1.77 -11.60
CA GLY A 478 2.68 1.59 -12.91
C GLY A 478 2.22 2.51 -14.04
N SER A 479 1.23 3.36 -13.82
CA SER A 479 0.60 4.14 -14.89
C SER A 479 1.42 5.39 -15.26
N HIS A 480 1.44 5.73 -16.54
CA HIS A 480 1.99 6.98 -17.09
C HIS A 480 0.87 7.86 -17.63
N GLY A 481 0.95 9.19 -17.45
CA GLY A 481 -0.03 10.14 -17.99
C GLY A 481 -0.86 10.87 -16.93
N PHE A 482 -1.91 11.57 -17.38
CA PHE A 482 -2.93 12.18 -16.51
C PHE A 482 -3.87 11.10 -15.99
N VAL A 483 -3.49 10.46 -14.89
CA VAL A 483 -4.20 9.32 -14.32
C VAL A 483 -4.76 9.73 -12.97
N VAL A 484 -6.08 9.89 -12.90
CA VAL A 484 -6.82 10.35 -11.72
C VAL A 484 -7.69 9.21 -11.17
N GLY A 485 -7.41 8.80 -9.94
CA GLY A 485 -8.21 7.80 -9.24
C GLY A 485 -8.87 8.37 -7.99
N HIS A 486 -9.61 7.52 -7.29
CA HIS A 486 -10.25 7.83 -6.01
C HIS A 486 -11.23 9.01 -6.09
N VAL A 487 -11.82 9.27 -7.27
CA VAL A 487 -12.82 10.34 -7.41
C VAL A 487 -13.96 10.08 -6.43
N SER A 488 -14.11 11.01 -5.49
CA SER A 488 -15.03 10.88 -4.37
C SER A 488 -16.00 12.07 -4.33
N PRO A 489 -17.30 11.84 -4.07
CA PRO A 489 -17.96 10.55 -3.87
C PRO A 489 -17.98 9.68 -5.14
N GLU A 490 -17.99 8.35 -4.97
CA GLU A 490 -18.04 7.40 -6.08
C GLU A 490 -19.40 7.41 -6.82
N ALA A 491 -19.47 6.83 -8.02
CA ALA A 491 -20.69 6.83 -8.81
C ALA A 491 -21.85 6.06 -8.15
N GLN A 492 -21.55 4.98 -7.42
CA GLN A 492 -22.54 4.10 -6.78
C GLN A 492 -23.37 4.80 -5.68
N VAL A 493 -22.87 5.91 -5.14
CA VAL A 493 -23.55 6.73 -4.12
C VAL A 493 -24.03 8.07 -4.68
N GLY A 494 -24.03 8.23 -6.01
CA GLY A 494 -24.54 9.43 -6.67
C GLY A 494 -23.56 10.60 -6.71
N GLY A 495 -22.26 10.35 -6.54
CA GLY A 495 -21.24 11.39 -6.70
C GLY A 495 -21.21 11.95 -8.14
N PRO A 496 -20.69 13.17 -8.36
CA PRO A 496 -20.79 13.86 -9.66
C PRO A 496 -20.28 13.08 -10.87
N ILE A 497 -19.33 12.17 -10.69
CA ILE A 497 -18.85 11.24 -11.73
C ILE A 497 -19.97 10.35 -12.31
N SER A 498 -21.03 10.04 -11.55
CA SER A 498 -22.21 9.30 -12.05
C SER A 498 -23.07 10.11 -13.03
N LEU A 499 -22.87 11.43 -13.09
CA LEU A 499 -23.67 12.35 -13.89
C LEU A 499 -23.00 12.74 -15.21
N LEU A 500 -21.75 12.32 -15.42
CA LEU A 500 -21.04 12.52 -16.67
C LEU A 500 -21.72 11.82 -17.85
N ARG A 501 -21.68 12.47 -19.00
CA ARG A 501 -22.14 11.99 -20.30
C ARG A 501 -21.00 12.06 -21.32
N ASN A 502 -21.07 11.22 -22.34
CA ASN A 502 -20.13 11.30 -23.46
C ASN A 502 -20.14 12.71 -24.08
N GLY A 503 -18.96 13.28 -24.29
CA GLY A 503 -18.78 14.62 -24.87
C GLY A 503 -18.73 15.77 -23.87
N ASP A 504 -19.04 15.57 -22.58
CA ASP A 504 -18.82 16.60 -21.55
C ASP A 504 -17.34 17.00 -21.54
N ILE A 505 -17.04 18.30 -21.49
CA ILE A 505 -15.65 18.77 -21.44
C ILE A 505 -15.14 18.70 -20.01
N ILE A 506 -14.10 17.91 -19.77
CA ILE A 506 -13.43 17.78 -18.48
C ILE A 506 -12.10 18.51 -18.55
N THR A 507 -11.77 19.24 -17.48
CA THR A 507 -10.49 19.90 -17.28
C THR A 507 -9.85 19.38 -15.99
N ILE A 508 -8.61 18.91 -16.11
CA ILE A 508 -7.72 18.53 -15.01
C ILE A 508 -6.60 19.56 -14.98
N ASP A 509 -6.40 20.21 -13.83
CA ASP A 509 -5.36 21.22 -13.62
C ASP A 509 -4.62 20.92 -12.31
N SER A 510 -3.41 20.36 -12.40
CA SER A 510 -2.61 20.02 -11.21
C SER A 510 -1.89 21.22 -10.59
N GLU A 511 -1.83 22.37 -11.27
CA GLU A 511 -1.30 23.60 -10.68
C GLU A 511 -2.34 24.26 -9.78
N LYS A 512 -3.58 24.34 -10.25
CA LYS A 512 -4.71 24.85 -9.45
C LYS A 512 -5.32 23.81 -8.51
N GLN A 513 -4.92 22.55 -8.65
CA GLN A 513 -5.50 21.42 -7.94
C GLN A 513 -6.99 21.22 -8.24
N GLU A 514 -7.38 21.48 -9.48
CA GLU A 514 -8.76 21.48 -9.92
C GLU A 514 -9.07 20.27 -10.81
N ILE A 515 -10.24 19.67 -10.60
CA ILE A 515 -10.86 18.72 -11.53
C ILE A 515 -12.33 19.11 -11.73
N MET A 516 -12.64 19.56 -12.94
CA MET A 516 -13.96 20.09 -13.26
C MET A 516 -14.49 19.55 -14.57
N PHE A 517 -15.81 19.55 -14.71
CA PHE A 517 -16.47 19.38 -16.01
C PHE A 517 -17.40 20.56 -16.31
N GLN A 518 -17.45 20.96 -17.57
CA GLN A 518 -18.21 22.10 -18.05
C GLN A 518 -19.69 21.73 -18.16
N VAL A 519 -20.44 22.07 -17.12
CA VAL A 519 -21.89 21.88 -17.04
C VAL A 519 -22.49 23.04 -16.26
N THR A 520 -23.71 23.47 -16.61
CA THR A 520 -24.41 24.47 -15.81
C THR A 520 -24.97 23.83 -14.53
N GLU A 521 -25.17 24.63 -13.48
CA GLU A 521 -25.79 24.15 -12.24
C GLU A 521 -27.19 23.58 -12.47
N GLU A 522 -27.96 24.20 -13.37
CA GLU A 522 -29.31 23.74 -13.74
C GLU A 522 -29.27 22.35 -14.40
N GLU A 523 -28.37 22.14 -15.37
CA GLU A 523 -28.23 20.84 -16.01
C GLU A 523 -27.71 19.78 -15.03
N LEU A 524 -26.76 20.13 -14.17
CA LEU A 524 -26.23 19.23 -13.16
C LEU A 524 -27.32 18.79 -12.17
N ALA A 525 -28.13 19.73 -11.69
CA ALA A 525 -29.26 19.45 -10.82
C ALA A 525 -30.30 18.56 -11.51
N GLY A 526 -30.61 18.81 -12.78
CA GLY A 526 -31.50 17.98 -13.58
C GLY A 526 -30.97 16.55 -13.75
N ARG A 527 -29.66 16.38 -14.01
CA ARG A 527 -29.01 15.06 -14.07
C ARG A 527 -29.06 14.34 -12.73
N ALA A 528 -28.82 15.05 -11.62
CA ALA A 528 -28.87 14.49 -10.27
C ALA A 528 -30.29 14.02 -9.88
N GLN A 529 -31.32 14.79 -10.22
CA GLN A 529 -32.72 14.39 -9.98
C GLN A 529 -33.14 13.16 -10.80
N ALA A 530 -32.59 13.00 -12.01
CA ALA A 530 -32.85 11.86 -12.87
C ALA A 530 -32.02 10.62 -12.50
N TRP A 531 -31.01 10.74 -11.63
CA TRP A 531 -30.14 9.62 -11.27
C TRP A 531 -30.86 8.67 -10.31
N VAL A 532 -30.81 7.39 -10.65
CA VAL A 532 -31.35 6.29 -9.83
C VAL A 532 -30.17 5.43 -9.40
N GLN A 533 -30.05 5.18 -8.10
CA GLN A 533 -29.00 4.33 -7.57
C GLN A 533 -29.12 2.92 -8.18
N PRO A 534 -28.09 2.45 -8.92
CA PRO A 534 -28.11 1.09 -9.44
C PRO A 534 -27.99 0.08 -8.29
N PRO A 535 -28.56 -1.13 -8.41
CA PRO A 535 -28.35 -2.17 -7.41
C PRO A 535 -26.87 -2.53 -7.33
N LEU A 536 -26.43 -2.93 -6.13
CA LEU A 536 -25.09 -3.50 -5.98
C LEU A 536 -24.92 -4.72 -6.89
N LYS A 537 -23.76 -4.84 -7.54
CA LYS A 537 -23.43 -5.96 -8.45
C LYS A 537 -23.36 -7.31 -7.72
N VAL A 538 -23.32 -7.32 -6.39
CA VAL A 538 -23.22 -8.50 -5.53
C VAL A 538 -24.29 -8.47 -4.45
N SER A 539 -24.91 -9.62 -4.17
CA SER A 539 -25.98 -9.75 -3.18
C SER A 539 -25.54 -10.44 -1.88
N SER A 540 -24.52 -11.31 -1.94
CA SER A 540 -24.02 -12.13 -0.82
C SER A 540 -22.48 -12.24 -0.80
N GLY A 541 -21.94 -12.88 0.23
CA GLY A 541 -20.49 -13.11 0.36
C GLY A 541 -19.69 -11.89 0.83
N VAL A 542 -18.36 -11.99 0.76
CA VAL A 542 -17.43 -10.98 1.31
C VAL A 542 -17.59 -9.61 0.65
N LEU A 543 -17.75 -9.56 -0.68
CA LEU A 543 -17.92 -8.30 -1.41
C LEU A 543 -19.23 -7.60 -1.05
N ALA A 544 -20.30 -8.36 -0.79
CA ALA A 544 -21.57 -7.78 -0.39
C ALA A 544 -21.54 -7.27 1.06
N LYS A 545 -20.75 -7.87 1.95
CA LYS A 545 -20.46 -7.29 3.27
C LYS A 545 -19.65 -6.00 3.12
N TYR A 546 -18.58 -6.05 2.35
CA TYR A 546 -17.71 -4.91 2.08
C TYR A 546 -18.49 -3.71 1.53
N ALA A 547 -19.24 -3.89 0.44
CA ALA A 547 -20.02 -2.82 -0.20
C ALA A 547 -21.04 -2.14 0.73
N ARG A 548 -21.52 -2.83 1.77
CA ARG A 548 -22.46 -2.27 2.74
C ARG A 548 -21.79 -1.49 3.87
N LEU A 549 -20.56 -1.86 4.22
CA LEU A 549 -19.83 -1.29 5.36
C LEU A 549 -18.78 -0.25 4.97
N VAL A 550 -18.28 -0.32 3.73
CA VAL A 550 -17.15 0.49 3.31
C VAL A 550 -17.48 1.98 3.22
N SER A 551 -16.57 2.78 3.77
CA SER A 551 -16.56 4.26 3.68
C SER A 551 -16.01 4.76 2.34
N SER A 552 -16.09 6.08 2.13
CA SER A 552 -15.51 6.74 0.94
C SER A 552 -13.99 6.53 0.85
N ALA A 553 -13.46 6.54 -0.37
CA ALA A 553 -12.01 6.49 -0.60
C ALA A 553 -11.28 7.69 0.03
N SER A 554 -11.95 8.85 0.11
CA SER A 554 -11.48 10.05 0.80
C SER A 554 -11.24 9.84 2.32
N ARG A 555 -11.80 8.76 2.88
CA ARG A 555 -11.67 8.34 4.29
C ARG A 555 -10.91 7.02 4.43
N GLY A 556 -10.17 6.61 3.41
CA GLY A 556 -9.36 5.39 3.44
C GLY A 556 -10.13 4.09 3.11
N ALA A 557 -11.40 4.17 2.71
CA ALA A 557 -12.26 3.02 2.42
C ALA A 557 -12.24 1.95 3.53
N VAL A 558 -12.24 2.39 4.78
CA VAL A 558 -12.35 1.51 5.97
C VAL A 558 -13.78 0.98 6.14
N THR A 559 -13.94 -0.14 6.85
CA THR A 559 -15.23 -0.85 7.03
C THR A 559 -15.76 -0.86 8.48
N ASP A 560 -15.07 -0.17 9.38
CA ASP A 560 -15.37 -0.07 10.82
C ASP A 560 -15.74 1.36 11.26
N ILE A 561 -16.06 2.24 10.30
CA ILE A 561 -16.69 3.52 10.56
C ILE A 561 -18.21 3.35 10.52
N PHE A 562 -18.86 3.60 11.66
CA PHE A 562 -20.31 3.65 11.77
C PHE A 562 -20.72 5.10 11.97
N GLU A 563 -21.55 5.62 11.05
CA GLU A 563 -22.16 6.96 11.13
C GLU A 563 -23.43 6.95 11.98
#